data_AF-A0A929SG05-F1
#
_entry.id   AF-A0A929SG05-F1
#
_cell.length_a   1.000
_cell.length_b   1.000
_cell.length_c   1.000
_cell.angle_alpha   90.00
_cell.angle_beta   90.00
_cell.angle_gamma   90.00
#
_symmetry.space_group_name_H-M   'P 1'
#
loop_
_entity.id
_entity.type
_entity.pdbx_description
1 polymer ?
#
loop_
_entity_poly.entity_id
_entity_poly.type
_entity_poly.pdbx_seq_one_letter_code
_entity_poly.pdbx_strand_id
1 'polypeptide(L)'
;MHYFADKISPHCVLKRANSQAIRAAALKKLAALSAAAACLLLPVCSFSGETRIYDGDASMLRNIGNYGNSFGPQNLDNVSENQIFVTTGDIGSVFGAYGEKKGSAVQNNSVEILNGNIANVFGGSAREGDVSKNKVSILRGSVRGDTVGGYSYLNNANENIVKIKSTLGVQLGNVYGGRSGKGDASGNKIEIDGEKTVVNKDIRGGYGSGATSRNEITIKNGEIKKDVVGGYNGSVASSNRIQISGGKLEGEITSGYSYGGEASKNIL
;
A
#
# COMPACT_ATOMS: atom_id res chain seq x y z
N MET A 1 12.94 -40.80 -19.74
CA MET A 1 11.78 -40.79 -18.83
C MET A 1 12.20 -41.38 -17.49
N HIS A 2 12.26 -40.59 -16.43
CA HIS A 2 11.67 -40.88 -15.11
C HIS A 2 12.03 -39.79 -14.09
N TYR A 3 11.00 -39.40 -13.35
CA TYR A 3 10.91 -38.31 -12.39
C TYR A 3 11.82 -38.52 -11.17
N PHE A 4 12.51 -37.46 -10.74
CA PHE A 4 12.92 -37.33 -9.34
C PHE A 4 11.78 -36.68 -8.56
N ALA A 5 11.25 -37.41 -7.58
CA ALA A 5 10.35 -36.89 -6.57
C ALA A 5 11.16 -36.24 -5.45
N ASP A 6 10.98 -34.93 -5.25
CA ASP A 6 11.57 -34.20 -4.13
C ASP A 6 10.92 -34.62 -2.80
N LYS A 7 11.77 -35.10 -1.89
CA LYS A 7 11.41 -35.45 -0.52
C LYS A 7 11.16 -34.17 0.29
N ILE A 8 9.92 -33.96 0.73
CA ILE A 8 9.56 -32.95 1.73
C ILE A 8 10.12 -33.37 3.10
N SER A 9 10.79 -32.46 3.81
CA SER A 9 11.43 -32.75 5.10
C SER A 9 10.42 -32.95 6.25
N PRO A 10 10.69 -33.86 7.20
CA PRO A 10 9.78 -34.21 8.31
C PRO A 10 9.57 -33.10 9.36
N HIS A 11 10.26 -31.97 9.26
CA HIS A 11 10.00 -30.78 10.09
C HIS A 11 8.63 -30.14 9.85
N CYS A 12 7.94 -30.52 8.76
CA CYS A 12 6.63 -29.97 8.36
C CYS A 12 5.43 -30.57 9.13
N VAL A 13 5.60 -31.68 9.87
CA VAL A 13 4.47 -32.41 10.47
C VAL A 13 4.10 -31.93 11.89
N LEU A 14 5.03 -31.31 12.64
CA LEU A 14 4.87 -31.07 14.09
C LEU A 14 4.43 -29.66 14.53
N LYS A 15 4.33 -28.67 13.64
CA LYS A 15 3.72 -27.35 13.96
C LYS A 15 2.20 -27.31 13.74
N ARG A 16 1.57 -28.46 13.48
CA ARG A 16 0.16 -28.62 13.09
C ARG A 16 -0.84 -28.49 14.25
N ALA A 17 -0.43 -28.55 15.52
CA ALA A 17 -1.39 -28.64 16.64
C ALA A 17 -1.50 -27.40 17.55
N ASN A 18 -0.51 -26.50 17.59
CA ASN A 18 -0.48 -25.42 18.61
C ASN A 18 -0.92 -24.02 18.12
N SER A 19 -1.25 -23.83 16.85
CA SER A 19 -1.70 -22.53 16.31
C SER A 19 -3.23 -22.38 16.23
N GLN A 20 -3.97 -23.48 16.19
CA GLN A 20 -5.43 -23.44 16.07
C GLN A 20 -6.17 -23.13 17.39
N ALA A 21 -5.60 -23.47 18.55
CA ALA A 21 -6.22 -23.18 19.84
C ALA A 21 -6.06 -21.71 20.28
N ILE A 22 -4.94 -21.06 19.92
CA ILE A 22 -4.65 -19.66 20.29
C ILE A 22 -5.49 -18.69 19.44
N ARG A 23 -5.78 -19.05 18.18
CA ARG A 23 -6.57 -18.21 17.26
C ARG A 23 -8.08 -18.20 17.58
N ALA A 24 -8.61 -19.21 18.27
CA ALA A 24 -10.01 -19.22 18.72
C ALA A 24 -10.28 -18.32 19.93
N ALA A 25 -9.28 -18.06 20.78
CA ALA A 25 -9.42 -17.20 21.96
C ALA A 25 -9.29 -15.70 21.62
N ALA A 26 -8.43 -15.34 20.67
CA ALA A 26 -8.31 -13.96 20.17
C ALA A 26 -9.55 -13.51 19.37
N LEU A 27 -10.21 -14.44 18.69
CA LEU A 27 -11.45 -14.16 17.93
C LEU A 27 -12.67 -13.82 18.80
N LYS A 28 -12.65 -14.08 20.12
CA LYS A 28 -13.76 -13.70 21.02
C LYS A 28 -13.75 -12.24 21.46
N LYS A 29 -12.66 -11.48 21.25
CA LYS A 29 -12.55 -10.07 21.66
C LYS A 29 -12.71 -9.04 20.53
N LEU A 30 -12.88 -9.48 19.27
CA LEU A 30 -13.04 -8.57 18.12
C LEU A 30 -14.31 -8.83 17.29
N ALA A 31 -15.36 -9.37 17.92
CA ALA A 31 -16.68 -9.52 17.30
C ALA A 31 -17.54 -8.27 17.54
N ALA A 32 -17.15 -7.13 16.97
CA ALA A 32 -18.02 -5.96 16.84
C ALA A 32 -17.46 -4.99 15.77
N LEU A 33 -17.54 -5.37 14.49
CA LEU A 33 -18.07 -4.55 13.39
C LEU A 33 -17.86 -5.28 12.03
N SER A 34 -18.99 -5.60 11.40
CA SER A 34 -19.23 -5.89 9.96
C SER A 34 -18.38 -6.92 9.19
N ALA A 35 -18.92 -8.14 9.12
CA ALA A 35 -19.11 -9.04 7.97
C ALA A 35 -18.21 -8.92 6.71
N ALA A 36 -17.44 -9.97 6.43
CA ALA A 36 -17.84 -11.03 5.50
C ALA A 36 -16.81 -12.18 5.50
N ALA A 37 -17.27 -13.39 5.79
CA ALA A 37 -16.50 -14.61 5.73
C ALA A 37 -16.40 -15.11 4.28
N ALA A 38 -15.19 -15.49 3.85
CA ALA A 38 -14.99 -16.57 2.87
C ALA A 38 -13.49 -16.88 2.76
N CYS A 39 -13.08 -18.12 3.09
CA CYS A 39 -12.29 -18.94 2.17
C CYS A 39 -12.17 -20.37 2.72
N LEU A 40 -12.98 -21.29 2.19
CA LEU A 40 -12.75 -22.73 2.27
C LEU A 40 -11.98 -23.17 1.01
N LEU A 41 -10.90 -23.93 1.24
CA LEU A 41 -10.26 -24.93 0.36
C LEU A 41 -9.74 -24.51 -1.03
N LEU A 42 -8.41 -24.44 -1.19
CA LEU A 42 -7.67 -24.82 -2.41
C LEU A 42 -6.17 -25.12 -2.07
N PRO A 43 -5.43 -25.89 -2.92
CA PRO A 43 -4.27 -26.69 -2.52
C PRO A 43 -2.97 -25.89 -2.29
N VAL A 44 -2.07 -26.50 -1.51
CA VAL A 44 -0.89 -25.89 -0.85
C VAL A 44 0.35 -25.94 -1.73
N CYS A 45 0.95 -24.77 -2.06
CA CYS A 45 2.34 -24.41 -1.69
C CYS A 45 2.79 -23.06 -2.31
N SER A 46 2.71 -21.98 -1.52
CA SER A 46 3.70 -20.88 -1.36
C SER A 46 3.12 -19.94 -0.29
N PHE A 47 3.77 -19.73 0.86
CA PHE A 47 3.11 -19.04 2.00
C PHE A 47 3.06 -17.51 1.85
N SER A 48 2.10 -17.05 1.07
CA SER A 48 1.49 -15.71 1.05
C SER A 48 0.49 -15.55 2.24
N GLY A 49 0.27 -14.33 2.76
CA GLY A 49 -0.84 -14.07 3.70
C GLY A 49 -0.53 -13.97 5.21
N GLU A 50 0.53 -13.26 5.63
CA GLU A 50 0.77 -12.96 7.05
C GLU A 50 -0.13 -11.83 7.57
N THR A 51 -0.78 -12.00 8.73
CA THR A 51 -1.47 -10.90 9.44
C THR A 51 -0.62 -10.41 10.61
N ARG A 52 -0.36 -9.11 10.69
CA ARG A 52 0.40 -8.48 11.80
C ARG A 52 -0.32 -7.26 12.33
N ILE A 53 -0.28 -7.09 13.65
CA ILE A 53 -0.87 -5.95 14.36
C ILE A 53 0.24 -5.28 15.17
N TYR A 54 0.42 -3.98 14.98
CA TYR A 54 1.25 -3.16 15.85
C TYR A 54 0.37 -2.43 16.87
N ASP A 55 0.67 -2.65 18.15
CA ASP A 55 -0.07 -2.14 19.30
C ASP A 55 0.72 -1.13 20.14
N GLY A 56 1.87 -0.69 19.64
CA GLY A 56 2.76 0.26 20.32
C GLY A 56 3.98 -0.38 20.97
N ASP A 57 4.11 -1.71 20.95
CA ASP A 57 5.32 -2.37 21.42
C ASP A 57 6.50 -2.17 20.46
N ALA A 58 7.40 -1.26 20.82
CA ALA A 58 8.60 -0.92 20.05
C ALA A 58 9.50 -2.14 19.76
N SER A 59 9.39 -3.24 20.52
CA SER A 59 10.15 -4.47 20.25
C SER A 59 9.78 -5.13 18.92
N MET A 60 8.61 -4.81 18.37
CA MET A 60 8.14 -5.30 17.07
C MET A 60 8.76 -4.55 15.89
N LEU A 61 9.38 -3.39 16.15
CA LEU A 61 10.00 -2.54 15.15
C LEU A 61 11.41 -3.03 14.83
N ARG A 62 11.79 -2.89 13.55
CA ARG A 62 13.08 -3.36 13.04
C ARG A 62 13.51 -2.55 11.82
N ASN A 63 14.69 -2.87 11.30
CA ASN A 63 15.13 -2.34 10.02
C ASN A 63 14.51 -3.16 8.89
N ILE A 64 13.97 -2.49 7.87
CA ILE A 64 13.48 -3.10 6.62
C ILE A 64 14.12 -2.32 5.46
N GLY A 65 14.98 -2.99 4.68
CA GLY A 65 15.88 -2.30 3.75
C GLY A 65 16.72 -1.25 4.49
N ASN A 66 16.69 -0.01 4.00
CA ASN A 66 17.39 1.13 4.62
C ASN A 66 16.52 1.92 5.60
N TYR A 67 15.32 1.45 5.92
CA TYR A 67 14.39 2.14 6.81
C TYR A 67 14.47 1.57 8.23
N GLY A 68 14.96 2.38 9.17
CA GLY A 68 14.93 2.06 10.59
C GLY A 68 13.55 2.26 11.22
N ASN A 69 13.36 1.70 12.40
CA ASN A 69 12.12 1.84 13.18
C ASN A 69 10.86 1.43 12.39
N SER A 70 10.96 0.35 11.61
CA SER A 70 9.94 -0.06 10.64
C SER A 70 9.10 -1.25 11.11
N PHE A 71 7.87 -1.30 10.62
CA PHE A 71 6.94 -2.39 10.84
C PHE A 71 6.49 -3.02 9.51
N GLY A 72 6.32 -4.34 9.49
CA GLY A 72 5.90 -5.10 8.31
C GLY A 72 6.08 -6.62 8.49
N PRO A 73 5.95 -7.44 7.43
CA PRO A 73 6.14 -8.90 7.45
C PRO A 73 7.56 -9.35 7.82
N GLN A 74 7.68 -10.36 8.68
CA GLN A 74 8.98 -10.84 9.17
C GLN A 74 9.80 -11.57 8.09
N ASN A 75 9.13 -12.19 7.11
CA ASN A 75 9.78 -12.95 6.03
C ASN A 75 9.63 -12.22 4.69
N LEU A 76 10.74 -11.75 4.13
CA LEU A 76 10.81 -10.97 2.89
C LEU A 76 10.70 -11.82 1.61
N ASP A 77 10.64 -13.14 1.75
CA ASP A 77 10.41 -14.09 0.65
C ASP A 77 8.92 -14.20 0.27
N ASN A 78 8.02 -13.74 1.15
CA ASN A 78 6.58 -13.83 1.01
C ASN A 78 5.98 -12.45 0.78
N VAL A 79 6.01 -12.04 -0.47
CA VAL A 79 5.75 -10.67 -0.91
C VAL A 79 4.28 -10.41 -1.25
N SER A 80 3.37 -11.30 -0.84
CA SER A 80 1.95 -11.18 -1.18
C SER A 80 0.95 -11.46 -0.07
N GLU A 81 -0.24 -10.87 -0.24
CA GLU A 81 -1.46 -11.05 0.57
C GLU A 81 -1.33 -10.73 2.06
N ASN A 82 -0.24 -10.09 2.48
CA ASN A 82 -0.06 -9.72 3.87
C ASN A 82 -1.08 -8.67 4.31
N GLN A 83 -1.45 -8.69 5.59
CA GLN A 83 -2.40 -7.77 6.21
C GLN A 83 -1.78 -7.13 7.44
N ILE A 84 -1.51 -5.84 7.36
CA ILE A 84 -0.81 -5.09 8.40
C ILE A 84 -1.75 -4.09 9.03
N PHE A 85 -1.91 -4.14 10.35
CA PHE A 85 -2.74 -3.21 11.11
C PHE A 85 -1.86 -2.42 12.07
N VAL A 86 -2.06 -1.10 12.13
CA VAL A 86 -1.38 -0.23 13.08
C VAL A 86 -2.42 0.47 13.93
N THR A 87 -2.43 0.19 15.23
CA THR A 87 -3.45 0.70 16.16
C THR A 87 -3.00 1.94 16.93
N THR A 88 -1.69 2.18 17.04
CA THR A 88 -1.10 3.32 17.76
C THR A 88 0.43 3.39 17.53
N GLY A 89 1.09 4.34 18.19
CA GLY A 89 2.56 4.42 18.35
C GLY A 89 3.26 5.35 17.36
N ASP A 90 4.58 5.49 17.53
CA ASP A 90 5.47 6.27 16.67
C ASP A 90 6.36 5.33 15.84
N ILE A 91 6.19 5.34 14.52
CA ILE A 91 6.79 4.39 13.58
C ILE A 91 7.55 5.15 12.50
N GLY A 92 8.73 4.67 12.14
CA GLY A 92 9.46 5.12 10.96
C GLY A 92 8.67 4.79 9.69
N SER A 93 8.72 3.54 9.25
CA SER A 93 8.02 3.12 8.02
C SER A 93 7.16 1.87 8.23
N VAL A 94 5.98 1.86 7.64
CA VAL A 94 5.09 0.68 7.61
C VAL A 94 5.08 0.10 6.22
N PHE A 95 5.27 -1.21 6.10
CA PHE A 95 5.29 -1.95 4.84
C PHE A 95 4.24 -3.06 4.87
N GLY A 96 3.37 -3.10 3.85
CA GLY A 96 2.55 -4.29 3.58
C GLY A 96 3.43 -5.48 3.20
N ALA A 97 4.48 -5.24 2.42
CA ALA A 97 5.60 -6.15 2.20
C ALA A 97 6.80 -5.40 1.61
N TYR A 98 7.99 -5.99 1.70
CA TYR A 98 9.22 -5.45 1.13
C TYR A 98 9.98 -6.53 0.34
N GLY A 99 10.18 -6.30 -0.95
CA GLY A 99 10.87 -7.19 -1.88
C GLY A 99 12.32 -6.76 -2.15
N GLU A 100 13.28 -7.52 -1.63
CA GLU A 100 14.72 -7.26 -1.82
C GLU A 100 15.29 -7.94 -3.06
N LYS A 101 14.76 -9.13 -3.41
CA LYS A 101 15.29 -9.96 -4.49
C LYS A 101 14.89 -9.41 -5.85
N LYS A 102 15.82 -9.48 -6.80
CA LYS A 102 15.54 -9.18 -8.21
C LYS A 102 14.40 -10.06 -8.72
N GLY A 103 13.42 -9.43 -9.38
CA GLY A 103 12.24 -10.12 -9.89
C GLY A 103 11.20 -10.51 -8.83
N SER A 104 11.34 -10.04 -7.58
CA SER A 104 10.28 -10.22 -6.58
C SER A 104 9.01 -9.49 -7.00
N ALA A 105 7.86 -10.15 -6.93
CA ALA A 105 6.56 -9.53 -7.21
C ALA A 105 5.86 -9.19 -5.90
N VAL A 106 5.78 -7.90 -5.55
CA VAL A 106 5.15 -7.44 -4.31
C VAL A 106 3.70 -7.09 -4.57
N GLN A 107 2.79 -7.99 -4.22
CA GLN A 107 1.40 -7.86 -4.68
C GLN A 107 0.32 -8.25 -3.68
N ASN A 108 -0.85 -7.64 -3.82
CA ASN A 108 -2.04 -7.95 -3.01
C ASN A 108 -1.88 -7.75 -1.50
N ASN A 109 -0.87 -7.00 -1.04
CA ASN A 109 -0.71 -6.70 0.38
C ASN A 109 -1.62 -5.55 0.81
N SER A 110 -1.95 -5.50 2.08
CA SER A 110 -2.80 -4.47 2.67
C SER A 110 -2.20 -3.90 3.94
N VAL A 111 -2.27 -2.57 4.07
CA VAL A 111 -1.91 -1.83 5.28
C VAL A 111 -3.11 -1.01 5.72
N GLU A 112 -3.51 -1.15 6.97
CA GLU A 112 -4.59 -0.41 7.59
C GLU A 112 -4.08 0.35 8.83
N ILE A 113 -4.08 1.68 8.72
CA ILE A 113 -3.67 2.58 9.79
C ILE A 113 -4.92 3.04 10.54
N LEU A 114 -5.11 2.47 11.72
CA LEU A 114 -6.22 2.79 12.61
C LEU A 114 -5.88 3.99 13.51
N ASN A 115 -4.60 4.17 13.85
CA ASN A 115 -4.05 5.37 14.48
C ASN A 115 -2.51 5.30 14.51
N GLY A 116 -1.84 6.39 14.89
CA GLY A 116 -0.38 6.45 15.10
C GLY A 116 0.24 7.70 14.49
N ASN A 117 1.54 7.89 14.77
CA ASN A 117 2.39 8.90 14.13
C ASN A 117 3.43 8.16 13.29
N ILE A 118 3.33 8.24 11.97
CA ILE A 118 4.09 7.40 11.06
C ILE A 118 4.89 8.27 10.11
N ALA A 119 6.16 7.96 9.84
CA ALA A 119 6.91 8.69 8.82
C ALA A 119 6.44 8.33 7.42
N ASN A 120 6.45 7.05 7.05
CA ASN A 120 6.03 6.60 5.72
C ASN A 120 5.16 5.35 5.77
N VAL A 121 4.25 5.21 4.80
CA VAL A 121 3.43 4.02 4.62
C VAL A 121 3.52 3.53 3.18
N PHE A 122 3.86 2.25 3.02
CA PHE A 122 3.93 1.58 1.73
C PHE A 122 3.00 0.36 1.74
N GLY A 123 2.02 0.31 0.83
CA GLY A 123 1.20 -0.89 0.64
C GLY A 123 2.06 -2.07 0.18
N GLY A 124 3.09 -1.79 -0.62
CA GLY A 124 4.17 -2.71 -0.97
C GLY A 124 5.38 -1.92 -1.47
N SER A 125 6.58 -2.47 -1.30
CA SER A 125 7.81 -1.83 -1.77
C SER A 125 8.78 -2.85 -2.33
N ALA A 126 9.42 -2.57 -3.46
CA ALA A 126 10.46 -3.42 -4.03
C ALA A 126 11.60 -2.59 -4.62
N ARG A 127 12.84 -3.12 -4.53
CA ARG A 127 13.99 -2.49 -5.19
C ARG A 127 14.04 -2.83 -6.68
N GLU A 128 13.90 -4.11 -7.00
CA GLU A 128 14.07 -4.65 -8.37
C GLU A 128 12.88 -5.51 -8.79
N GLY A 129 11.70 -5.20 -8.27
CA GLY A 129 10.49 -6.01 -8.40
C GLY A 129 9.28 -5.22 -8.84
N ASP A 130 8.34 -5.87 -9.52
CA ASP A 130 7.04 -5.26 -9.80
C ASP A 130 6.21 -5.17 -8.53
N VAL A 131 5.53 -4.05 -8.34
CA VAL A 131 4.69 -3.78 -7.18
C VAL A 131 3.29 -3.46 -7.64
N SER A 132 2.34 -4.35 -7.34
CA SER A 132 0.98 -4.18 -7.86
C SER A 132 -0.12 -4.62 -6.93
N LYS A 133 -1.31 -4.02 -7.08
CA LYS A 133 -2.53 -4.44 -6.36
C LYS A 133 -2.40 -4.37 -4.84
N ASN A 134 -1.45 -3.59 -4.33
CA ASN A 134 -1.32 -3.35 -2.91
C ASN A 134 -2.28 -2.23 -2.48
N LYS A 135 -2.72 -2.28 -1.23
CA LYS A 135 -3.72 -1.36 -0.69
C LYS A 135 -3.23 -0.70 0.60
N VAL A 136 -3.35 0.61 0.67
CA VAL A 136 -3.22 1.37 1.92
C VAL A 136 -4.59 1.92 2.30
N SER A 137 -4.96 1.81 3.57
CA SER A 137 -6.16 2.42 4.15
C SER A 137 -5.79 3.18 5.41
N ILE A 138 -6.16 4.45 5.50
CA ILE A 138 -5.91 5.29 6.68
C ILE A 138 -7.22 5.80 7.22
N LEU A 139 -7.47 5.49 8.49
CA LEU A 139 -8.67 5.87 9.21
C LEU A 139 -8.39 6.97 10.22
N ARG A 140 -7.22 7.01 10.87
CA ARG A 140 -6.83 8.06 11.84
C ARG A 140 -5.31 8.20 11.92
N GLY A 141 -4.86 9.22 12.64
CA GLY A 141 -3.44 9.44 12.93
C GLY A 141 -2.75 10.36 11.93
N SER A 142 -1.43 10.27 11.84
CA SER A 142 -0.62 11.08 10.93
C SER A 142 0.39 10.24 10.15
N VAL A 143 0.56 10.56 8.87
CA VAL A 143 1.67 10.09 8.03
C VAL A 143 2.42 11.31 7.52
N ARG A 144 3.53 11.68 8.17
CA ARG A 144 4.22 12.97 7.94
C ARG A 144 5.03 13.04 6.64
N GLY A 145 5.48 11.89 6.13
CA GLY A 145 6.19 11.73 4.87
C GLY A 145 5.25 11.22 3.78
N ASP A 146 5.57 10.06 3.20
CA ASP A 146 4.86 9.56 2.03
C ASP A 146 3.85 8.46 2.39
N THR A 147 2.65 8.56 1.82
CA THR A 147 1.67 7.47 1.74
C THR A 147 1.67 6.93 0.31
N VAL A 148 2.11 5.70 0.10
CA VAL A 148 2.30 5.12 -1.23
C VAL A 148 1.56 3.79 -1.34
N GLY A 149 0.65 3.66 -2.30
CA GLY A 149 -0.02 2.38 -2.57
C GLY A 149 0.99 1.28 -2.93
N GLY A 150 1.93 1.58 -3.82
CA GLY A 150 3.08 0.71 -4.13
C GLY A 150 4.30 1.49 -4.61
N TYR A 151 5.49 1.07 -4.16
CA TYR A 151 6.77 1.68 -4.56
C TYR A 151 7.69 0.67 -5.24
N SER A 152 8.17 0.97 -6.45
CA SER A 152 9.25 0.21 -7.09
C SER A 152 10.40 1.13 -7.47
N TYR A 153 11.65 0.75 -7.18
CA TYR A 153 12.79 1.56 -7.60
C TYR A 153 13.15 1.35 -9.08
N LEU A 154 13.31 0.10 -9.53
CA LEU A 154 13.74 -0.23 -10.89
C LEU A 154 12.64 -0.78 -11.82
N ASN A 155 11.47 -1.13 -11.30
CA ASN A 155 10.40 -1.80 -12.03
C ASN A 155 9.06 -1.06 -11.89
N ASN A 156 7.94 -1.71 -12.18
CA ASN A 156 6.65 -1.05 -12.24
C ASN A 156 5.95 -0.97 -10.87
N ALA A 157 5.13 0.06 -10.70
CA ALA A 157 4.30 0.31 -9.52
C ALA A 157 2.84 0.54 -9.96
N ASN A 158 2.19 -0.51 -10.47
CA ASN A 158 0.91 -0.44 -11.17
C ASN A 158 -0.26 -0.92 -10.31
N GLU A 159 -1.46 -0.43 -10.57
CA GLU A 159 -2.72 -0.97 -9.99
C GLU A 159 -2.78 -0.97 -8.46
N ASN A 160 -2.03 -0.09 -7.79
CA ASN A 160 -2.05 0.04 -6.34
C ASN A 160 -3.13 1.05 -5.91
N ILE A 161 -3.58 0.91 -4.66
CA ILE A 161 -4.75 1.62 -4.15
C ILE A 161 -4.40 2.33 -2.84
N VAL A 162 -4.72 3.61 -2.72
CA VAL A 162 -4.74 4.35 -1.45
C VAL A 162 -6.17 4.79 -1.15
N LYS A 163 -6.66 4.51 0.06
CA LYS A 163 -7.97 4.95 0.54
C LYS A 163 -7.84 5.68 1.86
N ILE A 164 -8.30 6.92 1.92
CA ILE A 164 -8.35 7.70 3.15
C ILE A 164 -9.82 7.91 3.48
N LYS A 165 -10.31 7.21 4.51
CA LYS A 165 -11.71 7.28 4.94
C LYS A 165 -11.76 7.55 6.42
N SER A 166 -12.05 8.80 6.80
CA SER A 166 -11.99 9.21 8.20
C SER A 166 -13.08 10.22 8.55
N THR A 167 -13.72 9.99 9.69
CA THR A 167 -14.57 10.99 10.36
C THR A 167 -13.79 11.83 11.37
N LEU A 168 -12.48 11.60 11.49
CA LEU A 168 -11.58 12.18 12.49
C LEU A 168 -10.38 12.85 11.81
N GLY A 169 -9.58 13.56 12.59
CA GLY A 169 -8.41 14.25 12.05
C GLY A 169 -7.36 13.29 11.51
N VAL A 170 -6.97 13.47 10.25
CA VAL A 170 -5.86 12.78 9.60
C VAL A 170 -4.92 13.81 8.98
N GLN A 171 -3.63 13.69 9.23
CA GLN A 171 -2.60 14.59 8.66
C GLN A 171 -1.65 13.80 7.79
N LEU A 172 -1.57 14.14 6.50
CA LEU A 172 -0.73 13.44 5.52
C LEU A 172 0.31 14.39 4.91
N GLY A 173 1.47 13.85 4.54
CA GLY A 173 2.43 14.46 3.63
C GLY A 173 2.02 14.22 2.17
N ASN A 174 2.86 13.56 1.37
CA ASN A 174 2.52 13.24 -0.01
C ASN A 174 1.64 11.99 -0.08
N VAL A 175 0.79 11.92 -1.11
CA VAL A 175 -0.02 10.73 -1.39
C VAL A 175 0.23 10.27 -2.83
N TYR A 176 0.66 9.03 -2.98
CA TYR A 176 0.94 8.40 -4.27
C TYR A 176 0.09 7.14 -4.43
N GLY A 177 -0.63 7.02 -5.55
CA GLY A 177 -1.30 5.77 -5.89
C GLY A 177 -0.25 4.69 -6.16
N GLY A 178 0.69 4.99 -7.07
CA GLY A 178 1.91 4.22 -7.28
C GLY A 178 3.09 5.13 -7.57
N ARG A 179 4.29 4.70 -7.15
CA ARG A 179 5.53 5.41 -7.41
C ARG A 179 6.60 4.47 -7.96
N SER A 180 7.09 4.76 -9.16
CA SER A 180 8.23 4.07 -9.76
C SER A 180 9.42 5.01 -9.96
N GLY A 181 10.63 4.52 -9.70
CA GLY A 181 11.87 5.24 -9.99
C GLY A 181 12.30 5.18 -11.46
N LYS A 182 12.02 4.05 -12.14
CA LYS A 182 12.49 3.77 -13.52
C LYS A 182 11.45 3.16 -14.46
N GLY A 183 10.31 2.73 -13.95
CA GLY A 183 9.25 2.04 -14.70
C GLY A 183 7.93 2.79 -14.66
N ASP A 184 6.87 2.04 -14.93
CA ASP A 184 5.50 2.55 -15.00
C ASP A 184 4.90 2.77 -13.61
N ALA A 185 3.99 3.73 -13.52
CA ALA A 185 3.09 3.91 -12.38
C ALA A 185 1.67 4.18 -12.90
N SER A 186 1.07 3.15 -13.49
CA SER A 186 -0.20 3.22 -14.20
C SER A 186 -1.31 2.44 -13.50
N GLY A 187 -2.56 2.82 -13.76
CA GLY A 187 -3.74 2.11 -13.24
C GLY A 187 -3.96 2.25 -11.72
N ASN A 188 -3.23 3.15 -11.05
CA ASN A 188 -3.33 3.31 -9.61
C ASN A 188 -4.57 4.13 -9.23
N LYS A 189 -5.06 3.92 -8.00
CA LYS A 189 -6.29 4.57 -7.51
C LYS A 189 -6.08 5.25 -6.17
N ILE A 190 -6.55 6.48 -6.05
CA ILE A 190 -6.60 7.23 -4.79
C ILE A 190 -8.04 7.62 -4.53
N GLU A 191 -8.54 7.30 -3.33
CA GLU A 191 -9.84 7.77 -2.85
C GLU A 191 -9.64 8.50 -1.52
N ILE A 192 -10.02 9.78 -1.45
CA ILE A 192 -9.99 10.59 -0.22
C ILE A 192 -11.42 11.01 0.12
N ASP A 193 -11.84 10.61 1.31
CA ASP A 193 -13.16 10.89 1.86
C ASP A 193 -13.06 11.03 3.38
N GLY A 194 -12.56 12.18 3.82
CA GLY A 194 -12.61 12.52 5.23
C GLY A 194 -12.61 14.03 5.45
N GLU A 195 -13.65 14.55 6.08
CA GLU A 195 -13.89 15.98 6.25
C GLU A 195 -12.75 16.69 6.98
N LYS A 196 -12.12 16.02 7.94
CA LYS A 196 -11.00 16.52 8.75
C LYS A 196 -9.63 16.02 8.28
N THR A 197 -9.56 15.39 7.12
CA THR A 197 -8.30 14.97 6.50
C THR A 197 -7.61 16.19 5.90
N VAL A 198 -6.33 16.38 6.19
CA VAL A 198 -5.47 17.38 5.56
C VAL A 198 -4.30 16.68 4.87
N VAL A 199 -4.11 16.96 3.58
CA VAL A 199 -2.93 16.55 2.82
C VAL A 199 -2.06 17.78 2.62
N ASN A 200 -0.91 17.80 3.27
CA ASN A 200 -0.02 18.95 3.35
C ASN A 200 0.91 19.10 2.13
N LYS A 201 1.01 18.05 1.31
CA LYS A 201 1.86 18.00 0.11
C LYS A 201 1.06 17.48 -1.09
N ASP A 202 1.76 17.02 -2.13
CA ASP A 202 1.15 16.67 -3.41
C ASP A 202 0.36 15.36 -3.34
N ILE A 203 -0.66 15.27 -4.17
CA ILE A 203 -1.32 14.02 -4.53
C ILE A 203 -0.95 13.67 -5.97
N ARG A 204 -0.39 12.49 -6.18
CA ARG A 204 -0.07 11.97 -7.51
C ARG A 204 -0.70 10.60 -7.71
N GLY A 205 -1.58 10.44 -8.70
CA GLY A 205 -2.20 9.15 -9.00
C GLY A 205 -1.12 8.13 -9.39
N GLY A 206 -0.23 8.52 -10.30
CA GLY A 206 1.00 7.81 -10.61
C GLY A 206 2.19 8.75 -10.76
N TYR A 207 3.33 8.37 -10.18
CA TYR A 207 4.63 9.02 -10.37
C TYR A 207 5.61 8.00 -10.92
N GLY A 208 6.14 8.18 -12.12
CA GLY A 208 7.08 7.22 -12.73
C GLY A 208 7.80 7.84 -13.91
N SER A 209 8.94 7.29 -14.32
CA SER A 209 9.60 7.73 -15.56
C SER A 209 9.06 7.02 -16.81
N GLY A 210 8.39 5.89 -16.63
CA GLY A 210 7.65 5.18 -17.68
C GLY A 210 6.26 5.77 -17.91
N ALA A 211 5.28 4.93 -18.22
CA ALA A 211 3.89 5.35 -18.37
C ALA A 211 3.24 5.66 -17.01
N THR A 212 2.58 6.81 -16.93
CA THR A 212 1.76 7.23 -15.78
C THR A 212 0.33 7.46 -16.24
N SER A 213 -0.27 6.40 -16.79
CA SER A 213 -1.57 6.44 -17.45
C SER A 213 -2.65 5.71 -16.64
N ARG A 214 -3.91 6.01 -16.93
CA ARG A 214 -5.08 5.33 -16.35
C ARG A 214 -5.15 5.41 -14.82
N ASN A 215 -4.51 6.41 -14.22
CA ASN A 215 -4.63 6.63 -12.79
C ASN A 215 -5.95 7.35 -12.48
N GLU A 216 -6.59 6.96 -11.39
CA GLU A 216 -7.86 7.51 -10.93
C GLU A 216 -7.69 8.17 -9.56
N ILE A 217 -8.03 9.45 -9.45
CA ILE A 217 -8.08 10.17 -8.17
C ILE A 217 -9.52 10.59 -7.93
N THR A 218 -10.06 10.24 -6.76
CA THR A 218 -11.37 10.69 -6.30
C THR A 218 -11.23 11.41 -4.97
N ILE A 219 -11.62 12.68 -4.92
CA ILE A 219 -11.63 13.50 -3.70
C ILE A 219 -13.07 13.90 -3.42
N LYS A 220 -13.62 13.40 -2.31
CA LYS A 220 -14.98 13.71 -1.86
C LYS A 220 -14.99 14.77 -0.77
N ASN A 221 -13.99 14.75 0.11
CA ASN A 221 -13.86 15.60 1.28
C ASN A 221 -12.38 15.80 1.65
N GLY A 222 -12.10 16.76 2.54
CA GLY A 222 -10.76 17.06 3.08
C GLY A 222 -10.16 18.36 2.57
N GLU A 223 -8.99 18.73 3.08
CA GLU A 223 -8.22 19.91 2.67
C GLU A 223 -6.90 19.49 2.02
N ILE A 224 -6.71 19.87 0.75
CA ILE A 224 -5.51 19.55 -0.04
C ILE A 224 -4.71 20.84 -0.25
N LYS A 225 -3.52 20.89 0.34
CA LYS A 225 -2.69 22.11 0.38
C LYS A 225 -1.84 22.35 -0.87
N LYS A 226 -1.62 21.32 -1.68
CA LYS A 226 -0.74 21.35 -2.86
C LYS A 226 -1.39 20.64 -4.04
N ASP A 227 -0.60 20.31 -5.05
CA ASP A 227 -1.11 19.95 -6.36
C ASP A 227 -1.70 18.55 -6.36
N VAL A 228 -2.75 18.37 -7.18
CA VAL A 228 -3.36 17.09 -7.45
C VAL A 228 -3.12 16.74 -8.91
N VAL A 229 -2.32 15.71 -9.17
CA VAL A 229 -1.95 15.32 -10.53
C VAL A 229 -2.22 13.85 -10.80
N GLY A 230 -3.01 13.53 -11.83
CA GLY A 230 -3.41 12.16 -12.13
C GLY A 230 -2.21 11.28 -12.53
N GLY A 231 -1.43 11.70 -13.51
CA GLY A 231 -0.16 11.08 -13.89
C GLY A 231 0.95 12.13 -14.03
N TYR A 232 2.14 11.86 -13.47
CA TYR A 232 3.23 12.82 -13.43
C TYR A 232 4.61 12.17 -13.63
N ASN A 233 5.53 12.93 -14.21
CA ASN A 233 6.91 12.53 -14.50
C ASN A 233 7.06 11.45 -15.60
N GLY A 234 5.95 11.01 -16.19
CA GLY A 234 5.94 9.92 -17.15
C GLY A 234 6.41 10.31 -18.56
N SER A 235 6.84 9.31 -19.31
CA SER A 235 7.03 9.40 -20.77
C SER A 235 5.68 9.54 -21.49
N VAL A 236 4.60 9.03 -20.90
CA VAL A 236 3.22 9.18 -21.34
C VAL A 236 2.33 9.38 -20.12
N ALA A 237 1.40 10.33 -20.19
CA ALA A 237 0.42 10.58 -19.14
C ALA A 237 -0.98 10.64 -19.75
N SER A 238 -1.55 9.47 -20.05
CA SER A 238 -2.80 9.36 -20.79
C SER A 238 -3.94 8.70 -20.01
N SER A 239 -5.18 9.06 -20.36
CA SER A 239 -6.40 8.47 -19.80
C SER A 239 -6.49 8.53 -18.27
N ASN A 240 -5.83 9.50 -17.64
CA ASN A 240 -5.94 9.72 -16.20
C ASN A 240 -7.24 10.46 -15.90
N ARG A 241 -7.86 10.14 -14.77
CA ARG A 241 -9.13 10.72 -14.35
C ARG A 241 -9.03 11.26 -12.92
N ILE A 242 -9.31 12.54 -12.77
CA ILE A 242 -9.54 13.15 -11.47
C ILE A 242 -11.04 13.40 -11.34
N GLN A 243 -11.62 13.16 -10.17
CA GLN A 243 -12.98 13.52 -9.84
C GLN A 243 -12.98 14.18 -8.47
N ILE A 244 -13.49 15.41 -8.40
CA ILE A 244 -13.61 16.16 -7.16
C ILE A 244 -15.09 16.50 -6.95
N SER A 245 -15.65 16.11 -5.81
CA SER A 245 -17.05 16.39 -5.45
C SER A 245 -17.21 17.23 -4.19
N GLY A 246 -16.11 17.58 -3.51
CA GLY A 246 -16.12 18.35 -2.28
C GLY A 246 -14.72 18.52 -1.70
N GLY A 247 -14.65 19.10 -0.50
CA GLY A 247 -13.39 19.48 0.14
C GLY A 247 -12.88 20.86 -0.27
N LYS A 248 -11.69 21.21 0.20
CA LYS A 248 -10.97 22.46 -0.10
C LYS A 248 -9.66 22.13 -0.79
N LEU A 249 -9.42 22.72 -1.95
CA LEU A 249 -8.17 22.56 -2.71
C LEU A 249 -7.49 23.91 -2.85
N GLU A 250 -6.20 23.97 -2.47
CA GLU A 250 -5.39 25.19 -2.52
C GLU A 250 -4.35 25.16 -3.66
N GLY A 251 -3.98 23.97 -4.16
CA GLY A 251 -3.01 23.80 -5.25
C GLY A 251 -3.66 23.61 -6.63
N GLU A 252 -2.82 23.38 -7.64
CA GLU A 252 -3.28 23.16 -9.01
C GLU A 252 -3.79 21.74 -9.21
N ILE A 253 -4.73 21.58 -10.15
CA ILE A 253 -5.27 20.27 -10.52
C ILE A 253 -4.93 19.99 -11.98
N THR A 254 -4.14 18.94 -12.21
CA THR A 254 -3.68 18.55 -13.55
C THR A 254 -3.98 17.07 -13.79
N SER A 255 -4.92 16.73 -14.67
CA SER A 255 -5.28 15.32 -14.85
C SER A 255 -4.15 14.47 -15.41
N GLY A 256 -3.23 15.01 -16.21
CA GLY A 256 -2.01 14.30 -16.61
C GLY A 256 -0.94 15.25 -17.13
N TYR A 257 0.31 14.99 -16.76
CA TYR A 257 1.48 15.76 -17.16
C TYR A 257 2.66 14.83 -17.49
N SER A 258 3.16 14.93 -18.72
CA SER A 258 4.31 14.18 -19.24
C SER A 258 5.46 15.12 -19.57
N TYR A 259 6.71 14.70 -19.29
CA TYR A 259 7.90 15.51 -19.60
C TYR A 259 8.48 15.24 -21.00
N GLY A 260 8.25 14.04 -21.54
CA GLY A 260 8.93 13.57 -22.76
C GLY A 260 8.01 13.01 -23.83
N GLY A 261 6.69 13.08 -23.65
CA GLY A 261 5.76 12.49 -24.60
C GLY A 261 4.32 12.92 -24.38
N GLU A 262 3.37 12.08 -24.79
CA GLU A 262 1.97 12.46 -24.94
C GLU A 262 1.23 12.57 -23.60
N ALA A 263 0.47 13.66 -23.43
CA ALA A 263 -0.58 13.78 -22.43
C ALA A 263 -1.93 13.89 -23.14
N SER A 264 -2.72 12.82 -23.10
CA SER A 264 -3.97 12.75 -23.87
C SER A 264 -5.09 12.03 -23.13
N LYS A 265 -6.34 12.34 -23.51
CA LYS A 265 -7.55 11.70 -22.96
C LYS A 265 -7.68 11.80 -21.43
N ASN A 266 -7.00 12.77 -20.82
CA ASN A 266 -7.10 13.01 -19.38
C ASN A 266 -8.38 13.78 -19.07
N ILE A 267 -9.04 13.47 -17.96
CA ILE A 267 -10.33 14.02 -17.57
C ILE A 267 -10.22 14.59 -16.15
N LEU A 268 -10.77 15.79 -15.93
CA LEU A 268 -11.02 16.40 -14.63
C LEU A 268 -12.52 16.58 -14.45
#